data_AF-A0A834IDP2-F1
#
_entry.id   AF-A0A834IDP2-F1
#
_cell.length_a   1.000
_cell.length_b   1.000
_cell.length_c   1.000
_cell.angle_alpha   90.00
_cell.angle_beta   90.00
_cell.angle_gamma   90.00
#
_symmetry.space_group_name_H-M   'P 1'
#
loop_
_entity.id
_entity.type
_entity.pdbx_description
1 polymer ?
#
loop_
_entity_poly.entity_id
_entity_poly.type
_entity_poly.pdbx_seq_one_letter_code
_entity_poly.pdbx_strand_id
1 'polypeptide(L)'
;MEVPKRFWHSVYLVYRIAYLSNFSHEKLEKTHDVNQHPDTVDNAFSQLILLYLLNSNKLRQTEIRELRQCIKYWIPLVHFQLHANEKTKYVFNYLSDQAPRAYLSPQDTTFMHNASEVIYINLSELASYINTTLKDNAKYYSEEEEHNLNSVLKYHILNLLTQNPLRSSVRYADEGQVNVVFGITSAHFFLSNAKHFKETLALDIDISLQNSPQLLASMSNDREVHLMSKIHEQRFNAEISKTYTTQIVNRSELGFCLRWQNHPPKHLRTGEFILVQEIDNKLWTGALIRWMKHNQDQSIDFGIELLSAKMCPVAIYAPKQNSNPIFHPAILLLNQADQYSLILPGAQIFHENQNLSLRFGNLEIKIFLEKGIILTQSCARFSFDLLERSKQKLLDQYFEQQMDTTATQDF
;
A
#
# COMPACT_ATOMS: atom_id res chain seq x y z
N MET A 1 -7.33 -12.10 -9.23
CA MET A 1 -7.78 -12.80 -10.44
C MET A 1 -8.41 -14.10 -10.01
N GLU A 2 -9.64 -14.40 -10.43
CA GLU A 2 -10.16 -15.76 -10.30
C GLU A 2 -9.39 -16.63 -11.27
N VAL A 3 -8.67 -17.62 -10.73
CA VAL A 3 -7.89 -18.56 -11.50
C VAL A 3 -8.87 -19.58 -12.09
N PRO A 4 -8.80 -19.90 -13.40
CA PRO A 4 -9.67 -20.91 -14.01
C PRO A 4 -9.59 -22.24 -13.26
N LYS A 5 -10.70 -22.99 -13.24
CA LYS A 5 -10.70 -24.35 -12.68
C LYS A 5 -9.62 -25.20 -13.35
N ARG A 6 -8.88 -25.99 -12.57
CA ARG A 6 -7.80 -26.87 -13.02
C ARG A 6 -6.54 -26.18 -13.55
N PHE A 7 -6.44 -24.86 -13.43
CA PHE A 7 -5.23 -24.15 -13.86
C PHE A 7 -3.99 -24.63 -13.13
N TRP A 8 -4.02 -24.70 -11.79
CA TRP A 8 -2.85 -25.07 -11.00
C TRP A 8 -2.48 -26.53 -11.21
N HIS A 9 -3.48 -27.40 -11.24
CA HIS A 9 -3.27 -28.81 -11.57
C HIS A 9 -2.57 -28.98 -12.93
N SER A 10 -3.01 -28.22 -13.95
CA SER A 10 -2.43 -28.29 -15.30
C SER A 10 -0.99 -27.76 -15.32
N VAL A 11 -0.74 -26.61 -14.68
CA VAL A 11 0.59 -26.00 -14.56
C VAL A 11 1.57 -26.96 -13.89
N TYR A 12 1.16 -27.55 -12.77
CA TYR A 12 1.97 -28.50 -12.00
C TYR A 12 2.24 -29.78 -12.78
N LEU A 13 1.23 -30.31 -13.48
CA LEU A 13 1.39 -31.50 -14.30
C LEU A 13 2.37 -31.26 -15.46
N VAL A 14 2.22 -30.15 -16.18
CA VAL A 14 3.12 -29.79 -17.30
C VAL A 14 4.55 -29.65 -16.81
N TYR A 15 4.76 -28.93 -15.70
CA TYR A 15 6.09 -28.77 -15.12
C TYR A 15 6.69 -30.11 -14.70
N ARG A 16 5.90 -30.95 -14.02
CA ARG A 16 6.35 -32.27 -13.56
C ARG A 16 6.74 -33.19 -14.73
N ILE A 17 5.96 -33.20 -15.81
CA ILE A 17 6.28 -33.99 -17.00
C ILE A 17 7.59 -33.50 -17.62
N ALA A 18 7.77 -32.18 -17.75
CA ALA A 18 9.00 -31.60 -18.28
C ALA A 18 10.22 -31.95 -17.41
N TYR A 19 10.06 -31.89 -16.09
CA TYR A 19 11.09 -32.27 -15.13
C TYR A 19 11.48 -33.76 -15.23
N LEU A 20 10.48 -34.67 -15.22
CA LEU A 20 10.72 -36.11 -15.33
C LEU A 20 11.29 -36.53 -16.70
N SER A 21 10.99 -35.76 -17.75
CA SER A 21 11.47 -36.02 -19.11
C SER A 21 12.81 -35.34 -19.41
N ASN A 22 13.44 -34.67 -18.43
CA ASN A 22 14.68 -33.90 -18.56
C ASN A 22 14.62 -32.73 -19.57
N PHE A 23 13.43 -32.17 -19.82
CA PHE A 23 13.23 -30.98 -20.67
C PHE A 23 13.12 -29.67 -19.85
N SER A 24 13.30 -29.71 -18.54
CA SER A 24 13.14 -28.54 -17.66
C SER A 24 14.09 -27.38 -18.00
N HIS A 25 15.29 -27.71 -18.49
CA HIS A 25 16.32 -26.76 -18.90
C HIS A 25 16.34 -26.48 -20.41
N GLU A 26 15.42 -27.06 -21.19
CA GLU A 26 15.36 -26.83 -22.63
C GLU A 26 14.92 -25.39 -22.93
N LYS A 27 15.51 -24.80 -23.99
CA LYS A 27 15.19 -23.43 -24.39
C LYS A 27 13.81 -23.38 -25.03
N LEU A 28 12.94 -22.51 -24.52
CA LEU A 28 11.63 -22.28 -25.11
C LEU A 28 11.77 -21.48 -26.42
N GLU A 29 11.04 -21.91 -27.46
CA GLU A 29 10.98 -21.16 -28.72
C GLU A 29 10.35 -19.78 -28.49
N LYS A 30 11.04 -18.73 -28.92
CA LYS A 30 10.56 -17.36 -28.79
C LYS A 30 9.41 -17.13 -29.77
N THR A 31 8.18 -17.04 -29.26
CA THR A 31 7.06 -16.54 -30.07
C THR A 31 7.26 -15.04 -30.32
N HIS A 32 7.06 -14.59 -31.56
CA HIS A 32 7.52 -13.30 -32.09
C HIS A 32 6.96 -12.01 -31.44
N ASP A 33 6.13 -12.10 -30.39
CA ASP A 33 5.36 -10.95 -29.87
C ASP A 33 5.78 -10.42 -28.48
N VAL A 34 6.76 -11.03 -27.79
CA VAL A 34 7.16 -10.56 -26.44
C VAL A 34 8.67 -10.57 -26.28
N ASN A 35 9.28 -9.37 -26.13
CA ASN A 35 10.73 -9.17 -25.96
C ASN A 35 11.33 -9.76 -24.66
N GLN A 36 10.55 -10.51 -23.86
CA GLN A 36 10.95 -11.00 -22.54
C GLN A 36 10.32 -12.38 -22.25
N HIS A 37 10.66 -13.40 -23.04
CA HIS A 37 10.26 -14.78 -22.76
C HIS A 37 11.17 -15.43 -21.71
N PRO A 38 10.64 -16.26 -20.80
CA PRO A 38 11.49 -17.10 -19.96
C PRO A 38 12.31 -18.05 -20.83
N ASP A 39 13.61 -18.12 -20.59
CA ASP A 39 14.51 -18.92 -21.43
C ASP A 39 14.26 -20.43 -21.32
N THR A 40 13.79 -20.91 -20.17
CA THR A 40 13.59 -22.36 -19.88
C THR A 40 12.25 -22.61 -19.20
N VAL A 41 11.80 -23.87 -19.18
CA VAL A 41 10.60 -24.29 -18.45
C VAL A 41 10.73 -24.01 -16.95
N ASP A 42 11.92 -24.24 -16.37
CA ASP A 42 12.20 -23.90 -14.96
C ASP A 42 12.05 -22.40 -14.69
N ASN A 43 12.57 -21.56 -15.58
CA ASN A 43 12.44 -20.11 -15.45
C ASN A 43 10.97 -19.68 -15.55
N ALA A 44 10.22 -20.24 -16.51
CA ALA A 44 8.81 -19.93 -16.69
C ALA A 44 7.98 -20.32 -15.46
N PHE A 45 8.22 -21.51 -14.92
CA PHE A 45 7.55 -22.00 -13.72
C PHE A 45 7.90 -21.13 -12.51
N SER A 46 9.18 -20.84 -12.29
CA SER A 46 9.65 -20.00 -11.19
C SER A 46 9.07 -18.59 -11.25
N GLN A 47 9.01 -17.98 -12.44
CA GLN A 47 8.40 -16.66 -12.64
C GLN A 47 6.90 -16.69 -12.31
N LEU A 48 6.17 -17.72 -12.74
CA LEU A 48 4.74 -17.85 -12.45
C LEU A 48 4.48 -18.00 -10.94
N ILE A 49 5.25 -18.85 -10.27
CA ILE A 49 5.17 -19.08 -8.83
C ILE A 49 5.48 -17.80 -8.07
N LEU A 50 6.60 -17.12 -8.39
CA LEU A 50 6.96 -15.84 -7.76
C LEU A 50 5.91 -14.77 -8.02
N LEU A 51 5.43 -14.66 -9.26
CA LEU A 51 4.39 -13.69 -9.60
C LEU A 51 3.15 -13.94 -8.75
N TYR A 52 2.68 -15.19 -8.63
CA TYR A 52 1.54 -15.49 -7.79
C TYR A 52 1.77 -15.17 -6.31
N LEU A 53 2.93 -15.57 -5.76
CA LEU A 53 3.25 -15.37 -4.35
C LEU A 53 3.39 -13.88 -3.98
N LEU A 54 3.96 -13.07 -4.87
CA LEU A 54 4.20 -11.64 -4.63
C LEU A 54 3.02 -10.76 -5.07
N ASN A 55 2.24 -11.19 -6.07
CA ASN A 55 1.05 -10.50 -6.57
C ASN A 55 -0.16 -10.79 -5.68
N SER A 56 -0.15 -10.21 -4.49
CA SER A 56 -1.32 -10.17 -3.64
C SER A 56 -2.37 -9.19 -4.20
N ASN A 57 -3.61 -9.35 -3.77
CA ASN A 57 -4.68 -8.37 -3.98
C ASN A 57 -4.45 -7.00 -3.29
N LYS A 58 -3.25 -6.80 -2.71
CA LYS A 58 -2.81 -5.56 -2.06
C LYS A 58 -2.07 -4.60 -3.02
N LEU A 59 -1.74 -5.02 -4.24
CA LEU A 59 -1.04 -4.19 -5.23
C LEU A 59 -1.98 -3.56 -6.27
N ARG A 60 -1.58 -2.41 -6.79
CA ARG A 60 -2.19 -1.72 -7.94
C ARG A 60 -1.70 -2.31 -9.26
N GLN A 61 -2.43 -2.05 -10.34
CA GLN A 61 -2.08 -2.53 -11.68
C GLN A 61 -0.70 -2.04 -12.17
N THR A 62 -0.31 -0.81 -11.80
CA THR A 62 1.01 -0.24 -12.07
C THR A 62 2.11 -1.03 -11.34
N GLU A 63 1.92 -1.28 -10.04
CA GLU A 63 2.84 -2.06 -9.20
C GLU A 63 2.99 -3.49 -9.69
N ILE A 64 1.89 -4.13 -10.13
CA ILE A 64 1.92 -5.48 -10.70
C ILE A 64 2.75 -5.51 -11.99
N ARG A 65 2.66 -4.46 -12.82
CA ARG A 65 3.45 -4.34 -14.05
C ARG A 65 4.93 -4.18 -13.75
N GLU A 66 5.27 -3.28 -12.83
CA GLU A 66 6.65 -3.05 -12.34
C GLU A 66 7.22 -4.35 -11.75
N LEU A 67 6.48 -5.01 -10.87
CA LEU A 67 6.84 -6.29 -10.26
C LEU A 67 7.14 -7.36 -11.32
N ARG A 68 6.30 -7.48 -12.35
CA ARG A 68 6.50 -8.46 -13.43
C ARG A 68 7.80 -8.24 -14.19
N GLN A 69 8.23 -6.99 -14.36
CA GLN A 69 9.49 -6.66 -15.03
C GLN A 69 10.70 -7.06 -14.17
N CYS A 70 10.60 -6.99 -12.84
CA CYS A 70 11.69 -7.32 -11.94
C CYS A 70 11.84 -8.84 -11.66
N ILE A 71 10.75 -9.60 -11.61
CA ILE A 71 10.73 -11.02 -11.17
C ILE A 71 11.76 -11.90 -11.92
N LYS A 72 12.02 -11.63 -13.20
CA LYS A 72 12.95 -12.41 -14.01
C LYS A 72 14.38 -12.44 -13.45
N TYR A 73 14.80 -11.38 -12.75
CA TYR A 73 16.13 -11.29 -12.15
C TYR A 73 16.25 -12.07 -10.83
N TRP A 74 15.12 -12.42 -10.22
CA TRP A 74 15.07 -13.05 -8.90
C TRP A 74 14.97 -14.58 -8.95
N ILE A 75 14.80 -15.16 -10.14
CA ILE A 75 14.71 -16.61 -10.33
C ILE A 75 15.88 -17.37 -9.67
N PRO A 76 17.15 -16.91 -9.76
CA PRO A 76 18.27 -17.62 -9.12
C PRO A 76 18.20 -17.66 -7.58
N LEU A 77 17.36 -16.82 -6.96
CA LEU A 77 17.19 -16.71 -5.52
C LEU A 77 16.03 -17.55 -4.98
N VAL A 78 15.38 -18.34 -5.84
CA VAL A 78 14.24 -19.20 -5.51
C VAL A 78 14.68 -20.64 -5.49
N HIS A 79 14.50 -21.29 -4.34
CA HIS A 79 14.90 -22.68 -4.16
C HIS A 79 13.69 -23.57 -3.89
N PHE A 80 13.48 -24.56 -4.76
CA PHE A 80 12.49 -25.62 -4.61
C PHE A 80 13.13 -26.83 -3.92
N GLN A 81 12.48 -27.36 -2.88
CA GLN A 81 13.04 -28.39 -2.02
C GLN A 81 12.01 -29.49 -1.73
N LEU A 82 12.46 -30.74 -1.61
CA LEU A 82 11.61 -31.89 -1.27
C LEU A 82 11.36 -32.02 0.24
N HIS A 83 12.17 -31.35 1.06
CA HIS A 83 12.07 -31.38 2.51
C HIS A 83 11.95 -29.96 3.06
N ALA A 84 11.06 -29.79 4.04
CA ALA A 84 10.92 -28.53 4.74
C ALA A 84 12.17 -28.26 5.60
N ASN A 85 12.58 -27.01 5.64
CA ASN A 85 13.56 -26.48 6.59
C ASN A 85 12.96 -25.31 7.37
N GLU A 86 13.68 -24.81 8.37
CA GLU A 86 13.26 -23.65 9.18
C GLU A 86 13.00 -22.38 8.36
N LYS A 87 13.59 -22.29 7.15
CA LYS A 87 13.48 -21.14 6.25
C LYS A 87 12.38 -21.30 5.20
N THR A 88 11.69 -22.44 5.19
CA THR A 88 10.62 -22.74 4.25
C THR A 88 9.38 -21.94 4.62
N LYS A 89 8.85 -21.19 3.65
CA LYS A 89 7.67 -20.35 3.87
C LYS A 89 6.47 -20.72 3.05
N TYR A 90 6.68 -21.34 1.90
CA TYR A 90 5.59 -21.69 1.00
C TYR A 90 5.69 -23.16 0.60
N VAL A 91 4.55 -23.72 0.23
CA VAL A 91 4.40 -25.12 -0.15
C VAL A 91 3.33 -25.27 -1.21
N PHE A 92 3.51 -26.22 -2.12
CA PHE A 92 2.48 -26.67 -3.04
C PHE A 92 2.56 -28.19 -3.25
N ASN A 93 1.50 -28.78 -3.80
CA ASN A 93 1.43 -30.19 -4.12
C ASN A 93 1.10 -30.36 -5.61
N TYR A 94 1.90 -31.16 -6.32
CA TYR A 94 1.76 -31.38 -7.77
C TYR A 94 0.38 -31.91 -8.19
N LEU A 95 -0.28 -32.68 -7.33
CA LEU A 95 -1.57 -33.29 -7.62
C LEU A 95 -2.76 -32.37 -7.29
N SER A 96 -2.52 -31.31 -6.54
CA SER A 96 -3.57 -30.39 -6.11
C SER A 96 -3.90 -29.34 -7.17
N ASP A 97 -5.17 -28.95 -7.27
CA ASP A 97 -5.58 -27.75 -8.02
C ASP A 97 -5.57 -26.50 -7.12
N GLN A 98 -4.59 -26.43 -6.22
CA GLN A 98 -4.44 -25.32 -5.29
C GLN A 98 -3.17 -24.56 -5.61
N ALA A 99 -3.23 -23.24 -5.51
CA ALA A 99 -2.06 -22.40 -5.66
C ALA A 99 -1.04 -22.64 -4.54
N PRO A 100 0.22 -22.19 -4.71
CA PRO A 100 1.20 -22.22 -3.64
C PRO A 100 0.70 -21.43 -2.44
N ARG A 101 0.76 -22.03 -1.26
CA ARG A 101 0.26 -21.44 -0.02
C ARG A 101 1.36 -21.34 1.02
N ALA A 102 1.14 -20.54 2.05
CA ALA A 102 2.08 -20.47 3.16
C ALA A 102 2.13 -21.78 3.95
N TYR A 103 3.33 -22.16 4.35
CA TYR A 103 3.63 -23.30 5.19
C TYR A 103 3.66 -22.84 6.65
N LEU A 104 2.67 -23.23 7.44
CA LEU A 104 2.43 -22.67 8.78
C LEU A 104 3.02 -23.54 9.89
N SER A 105 2.95 -24.86 9.74
CA SER A 105 3.53 -25.80 10.69
C SER A 105 3.89 -27.13 10.04
N PRO A 106 4.94 -27.82 10.53
CA PRO A 106 5.19 -29.24 10.22
C PRO A 106 4.03 -30.17 10.57
N GLN A 107 3.11 -29.73 11.43
CA GLN A 107 1.93 -30.48 11.85
C GLN A 107 0.71 -30.27 10.92
N ASP A 108 0.83 -29.44 9.88
CA ASP A 108 -0.22 -29.29 8.86
C ASP A 108 -0.37 -30.58 8.04
N THR A 109 -1.16 -31.51 8.56
CA THR A 109 -1.40 -32.85 7.99
C THR A 109 -2.20 -32.84 6.69
N THR A 110 -2.77 -31.69 6.31
CA THR A 110 -3.57 -31.54 5.08
C THR A 110 -2.86 -31.94 3.78
N PHE A 111 -1.51 -32.01 3.78
CA PHE A 111 -0.71 -32.48 2.65
C PHE A 111 0.19 -33.68 2.96
N MET A 112 0.09 -34.29 4.14
CA MET A 112 0.91 -35.47 4.49
C MET A 112 0.44 -36.75 3.77
N HIS A 113 -0.76 -36.74 3.17
CA HIS A 113 -1.18 -37.78 2.23
C HIS A 113 -0.41 -37.59 0.91
N ASN A 114 0.71 -38.31 0.75
CA ASN A 114 1.67 -38.28 -0.38
C ASN A 114 2.81 -37.25 -0.23
N ALA A 115 3.65 -37.42 0.79
CA ALA A 115 4.84 -36.59 1.04
C ALA A 115 5.83 -36.48 -0.14
N SER A 116 5.86 -37.45 -1.05
CA SER A 116 6.71 -37.43 -2.25
C SER A 116 6.27 -36.45 -3.34
N GLU A 117 5.07 -35.87 -3.21
CA GLU A 117 4.46 -34.99 -4.22
C GLU A 117 4.39 -33.52 -3.75
N VAL A 118 4.93 -33.25 -2.57
CA VAL A 118 4.93 -31.93 -1.92
C VAL A 118 6.27 -31.25 -2.17
N ILE A 119 6.21 -30.01 -2.65
CA ILE A 119 7.38 -29.17 -2.86
C ILE A 119 7.32 -27.95 -1.97
N TYR A 120 8.43 -27.73 -1.28
CA TYR A 120 8.66 -26.60 -0.40
C TYR A 120 9.44 -25.51 -1.15
N ILE A 121 9.07 -24.26 -0.90
CA ILE A 121 9.69 -23.09 -1.55
C ILE A 121 10.38 -22.26 -0.47
N ASN A 122 11.68 -22.05 -0.65
CA ASN A 122 12.51 -21.17 0.16
C ASN A 122 12.77 -19.86 -0.60
N LEU A 123 12.40 -18.74 0.02
CA LEU A 123 12.57 -17.38 -0.49
C LEU A 123 13.43 -16.50 0.43
N SER A 124 14.22 -17.11 1.32
CA SER A 124 15.05 -16.40 2.30
C SER A 124 16.18 -15.58 1.66
N GLU A 125 16.75 -16.06 0.55
CA GLU A 125 17.76 -15.34 -0.21
C GLU A 125 17.17 -14.12 -0.90
N LEU A 126 15.99 -14.27 -1.51
CA LEU A 126 15.23 -13.16 -2.07
C LEU A 126 14.90 -12.12 -0.99
N ALA A 127 14.44 -12.54 0.18
CA ALA A 127 14.14 -11.62 1.30
C ALA A 127 15.40 -10.85 1.74
N SER A 128 16.53 -11.55 1.87
CA SER A 128 17.81 -10.93 2.21
C SER A 128 18.24 -9.93 1.15
N TYR A 129 18.15 -10.31 -0.13
CA TYR A 129 18.48 -9.45 -1.25
C TYR A 129 17.63 -8.18 -1.26
N ILE A 130 16.30 -8.28 -1.21
CA ILE A 130 15.41 -7.11 -1.17
C ILE A 130 15.74 -6.21 0.04
N ASN A 131 16.07 -6.79 1.19
CA ASN A 131 16.50 -6.02 2.35
C ASN A 131 17.84 -5.27 2.12
N THR A 132 18.77 -5.83 1.34
CA THR A 132 19.98 -5.09 0.93
C THR A 132 19.67 -3.92 -0.01
N THR A 133 18.61 -4.02 -0.82
CA THR A 133 18.19 -2.92 -1.70
C THR A 133 17.58 -1.71 -0.97
N LEU A 134 17.31 -1.83 0.33
CA LEU A 134 16.84 -0.72 1.17
C LEU A 134 17.99 0.15 1.73
N LYS A 135 19.24 -0.32 1.63
CA LYS A 135 20.41 0.42 2.13
C LYS A 135 20.91 1.44 1.12
N ASP A 136 21.59 2.48 1.61
CA ASP A 136 22.30 3.45 0.78
C ASP A 136 23.37 2.74 -0.07
N ASN A 137 23.44 3.08 -1.36
CA ASN A 137 24.30 2.44 -2.38
C ASN A 137 23.99 0.95 -2.66
N ALA A 138 22.70 0.59 -2.67
CA ALA A 138 22.23 -0.72 -3.11
C ALA A 138 22.76 -1.10 -4.51
N LYS A 139 23.15 -2.37 -4.67
CA LYS A 139 23.48 -2.95 -5.97
C LYS A 139 22.29 -3.76 -6.47
N TYR A 140 21.81 -3.43 -7.65
CA TYR A 140 20.73 -4.14 -8.33
C TYR A 140 21.29 -5.13 -9.35
N TYR A 141 20.51 -6.15 -9.70
CA TYR A 141 20.86 -7.07 -10.79
C TYR A 141 20.73 -6.41 -12.16
N SER A 142 19.93 -5.34 -12.28
CA SER A 142 19.72 -4.62 -13.54
C SER A 142 19.26 -3.17 -13.32
N GLU A 143 19.52 -2.30 -14.30
CA GLU A 143 18.96 -0.95 -14.36
C GLU A 143 17.42 -0.95 -14.42
N GLU A 144 16.80 -1.95 -15.06
CA GLU A 144 15.34 -2.07 -15.07
C GLU A 144 14.78 -2.29 -13.67
N GLU A 145 15.51 -3.04 -12.84
CA GLU A 145 15.13 -3.29 -11.46
C GLU A 145 15.30 -2.03 -10.61
N GLU A 146 16.41 -1.31 -10.77
CA GLU A 146 16.64 -0.04 -10.08
C GLU A 146 15.54 0.99 -10.36
N HIS A 147 15.06 1.05 -11.61
CA HIS A 147 14.00 1.98 -11.99
C HIS A 147 12.61 1.58 -11.46
N ASN A 148 12.26 0.30 -11.55
CA ASN A 148 10.91 -0.18 -11.26
C ASN A 148 10.70 -0.58 -9.80
N LEU A 149 11.75 -0.98 -9.08
CA LEU A 149 11.67 -1.42 -7.69
C LEU A 149 11.64 -0.20 -6.74
N ASN A 150 10.50 0.46 -6.68
CA ASN A 150 10.29 1.58 -5.77
C ASN A 150 10.18 1.13 -4.29
N SER A 151 10.30 2.08 -3.36
CA SER A 151 10.27 1.82 -1.92
C SER A 151 8.98 1.15 -1.44
N VAL A 152 7.85 1.41 -2.10
CA VAL A 152 6.55 0.79 -1.79
C VAL A 152 6.60 -0.71 -2.12
N LEU A 153 7.07 -1.06 -3.31
CA LEU A 153 7.25 -2.45 -3.73
C LEU A 153 8.25 -3.20 -2.85
N LYS A 154 9.39 -2.58 -2.50
CA LYS A 154 10.38 -3.18 -1.59
C LYS A 154 9.74 -3.54 -0.25
N TYR A 155 9.01 -2.59 0.35
CA TYR A 155 8.33 -2.80 1.63
C TYR A 155 7.23 -3.86 1.54
N HIS A 156 6.45 -3.84 0.45
CA HIS A 156 5.42 -4.85 0.19
C HIS A 156 6.00 -6.26 0.08
N ILE A 157 7.02 -6.44 -0.77
CA ILE A 157 7.69 -7.73 -0.97
C ILE A 157 8.30 -8.21 0.34
N LEU A 158 9.03 -7.34 1.04
CA LEU A 158 9.67 -7.71 2.30
C LEU A 158 8.62 -8.15 3.34
N ASN A 159 7.50 -7.44 3.46
CA ASN A 159 6.43 -7.83 4.38
C ASN A 159 5.84 -9.20 4.03
N LEU A 160 5.57 -9.47 2.74
CA LEU A 160 5.08 -10.79 2.31
C LEU A 160 6.10 -11.91 2.57
N LEU A 161 7.38 -11.62 2.39
CA LEU A 161 8.44 -12.61 2.58
C LEU A 161 8.85 -12.78 4.04
N THR A 162 8.56 -11.84 4.94
CA THR A 162 8.98 -11.89 6.36
C THR A 162 7.85 -12.20 7.32
N GLN A 163 6.64 -11.70 7.08
CA GLN A 163 5.50 -11.88 7.99
C GLN A 163 4.80 -13.22 7.76
N ASN A 164 4.24 -13.79 8.83
CA ASN A 164 3.40 -14.97 8.73
C ASN A 164 1.97 -14.56 8.34
N PRO A 165 1.33 -15.23 7.37
CA PRO A 165 0.00 -14.86 6.89
C PRO A 165 -1.15 -15.37 7.78
N LEU A 166 -0.84 -15.95 8.95
CA LEU A 166 -1.84 -16.36 9.91
C LEU A 166 -2.67 -15.15 10.35
N ARG A 167 -3.98 -15.23 10.12
CA ARG A 167 -4.93 -14.22 10.55
C ARG A 167 -5.10 -14.36 12.07
N SER A 168 -4.84 -13.29 12.81
CA SER A 168 -4.94 -13.28 14.27
C SER A 168 -6.36 -13.03 14.78
N SER A 169 -7.21 -12.32 14.02
CA SER A 169 -8.56 -11.93 14.44
C SER A 169 -9.67 -12.70 13.73
N VAL A 170 -10.67 -13.11 14.51
CA VAL A 170 -11.90 -13.75 14.03
C VAL A 170 -12.76 -12.72 13.29
N ARG A 171 -13.49 -13.18 12.28
CA ARG A 171 -14.43 -12.36 11.51
C ARG A 171 -15.85 -12.83 11.76
N TYR A 172 -16.76 -11.88 11.86
CA TYR A 172 -18.18 -12.14 11.98
C TYR A 172 -18.90 -11.45 10.83
N ALA A 173 -19.88 -12.16 10.26
CA ALA A 173 -20.76 -11.59 9.24
C ALA A 173 -21.57 -10.47 9.88
N ASP A 174 -21.68 -9.36 9.17
CA ASP A 174 -22.35 -8.17 9.66
C ASP A 174 -22.94 -7.42 8.48
N GLU A 175 -24.20 -7.03 8.61
CA GLU A 175 -24.94 -6.31 7.59
C GLU A 175 -25.19 -4.90 8.12
N GLY A 176 -24.34 -3.98 7.70
CA GLY A 176 -24.38 -2.58 8.09
C GLY A 176 -24.02 -1.67 6.93
N GLN A 177 -24.27 -0.38 7.09
CA GLN A 177 -23.88 0.63 6.13
C GLN A 177 -22.83 1.56 6.72
N VAL A 178 -21.92 1.99 5.87
CA VAL A 178 -20.86 2.92 6.24
C VAL A 178 -20.73 4.00 5.19
N ASN A 179 -20.59 5.23 5.66
CA ASN A 179 -20.22 6.38 4.85
C ASN A 179 -18.71 6.38 4.64
N VAL A 180 -18.27 6.67 3.43
CA VAL A 180 -16.87 6.62 2.99
C VAL A 180 -16.52 7.88 2.23
N VAL A 181 -15.36 8.43 2.56
CA VAL A 181 -14.73 9.55 1.85
C VAL A 181 -13.35 9.12 1.39
N PHE A 182 -13.02 9.34 0.12
CA PHE A 182 -11.78 8.85 -0.48
C PHE A 182 -10.71 9.93 -0.62
N GLY A 183 -9.49 9.60 -0.17
CA GLY A 183 -8.29 10.40 -0.35
C GLY A 183 -8.01 11.40 0.77
N ILE A 184 -6.73 11.75 0.92
CA ILE A 184 -6.25 12.67 1.97
C ILE A 184 -6.86 14.06 1.81
N THR A 185 -7.01 14.57 0.59
CA THR A 185 -7.57 15.91 0.35
C THR A 185 -9.02 16.01 0.82
N SER A 186 -9.84 15.00 0.50
CA SER A 186 -11.23 14.91 0.95
C SER A 186 -11.29 14.71 2.46
N ALA A 187 -10.46 13.81 3.01
CA ALA A 187 -10.38 13.62 4.45
C ALA A 187 -10.02 14.91 5.20
N HIS A 188 -9.05 15.67 4.69
CA HIS A 188 -8.67 16.97 5.23
C HIS A 188 -9.84 17.96 5.20
N PHE A 189 -10.62 17.99 4.11
CA PHE A 189 -11.81 18.85 4.00
C PHE A 189 -12.86 18.53 5.07
N PHE A 190 -13.21 17.26 5.26
CA PHE A 190 -14.19 16.83 6.26
C PHE A 190 -13.69 17.05 7.69
N LEU A 191 -12.42 16.75 7.97
CA LEU A 191 -11.81 16.99 9.30
C LEU A 191 -11.61 18.49 9.60
N SER A 192 -11.65 19.35 8.58
CA SER A 192 -11.49 20.81 8.73
C SER A 192 -12.81 21.58 8.73
N ASN A 193 -13.94 20.90 8.99
CA ASN A 193 -15.28 21.50 8.98
C ASN A 193 -15.64 22.13 7.62
N ALA A 194 -15.48 21.35 6.55
CA ALA A 194 -15.76 21.77 5.17
C ALA A 194 -14.92 22.97 4.68
N LYS A 195 -13.73 23.16 5.26
CA LYS A 195 -12.75 24.13 4.77
C LYS A 195 -11.80 23.50 3.77
N HIS A 196 -11.56 24.19 2.65
CA HIS A 196 -10.56 23.76 1.69
C HIS A 196 -9.15 23.98 2.25
N PHE A 197 -8.17 23.22 1.75
CA PHE A 197 -6.79 23.26 2.24
C PHE A 197 -6.17 24.68 2.22
N LYS A 198 -6.50 25.50 1.23
CA LYS A 198 -6.05 26.91 1.18
C LYS A 198 -6.53 27.70 2.40
N GLU A 199 -7.79 27.53 2.77
CA GLU A 199 -8.44 28.26 3.86
C GLU A 199 -7.85 27.84 5.21
N THR A 200 -7.50 26.56 5.36
CA THR A 200 -6.89 26.05 6.58
C THR A 200 -5.47 26.53 6.81
N LEU A 201 -4.75 26.94 5.75
CA LEU A 201 -3.41 27.50 5.89
C LEU A 201 -3.42 28.90 6.52
N ALA A 202 -4.49 29.67 6.31
CA ALA A 202 -4.63 31.07 6.73
C ALA A 202 -3.41 31.94 6.33
N LEU A 203 -2.89 31.71 5.12
CA LEU A 203 -1.79 32.47 4.54
C LEU A 203 -2.23 33.04 3.18
N ASP A 204 -1.82 34.27 2.90
CA ASP A 204 -1.93 34.89 1.56
C ASP A 204 -0.88 34.28 0.61
N ILE A 205 -1.00 32.97 0.38
CA ILE A 205 -0.18 32.25 -0.59
C ILE A 205 -0.97 32.22 -1.90
N ASP A 206 -0.35 32.76 -2.95
CA ASP A 206 -0.75 32.47 -4.33
C ASP A 206 -0.43 31.01 -4.64
N ILE A 207 -1.39 30.12 -4.32
CA ILE A 207 -1.33 28.70 -4.71
C ILE A 207 -1.48 28.54 -6.25
N SER A 208 -1.74 29.63 -6.97
CA SER A 208 -1.71 29.65 -8.43
C SER A 208 -0.27 29.54 -8.93
N LEU A 209 0.17 28.30 -9.15
CA LEU A 209 1.36 27.97 -9.96
C LEU A 209 1.32 28.60 -11.38
N GLN A 210 0.19 29.16 -11.79
CA GLN A 210 -0.07 29.66 -13.14
C GLN A 210 0.53 31.04 -13.45
N ASN A 211 0.99 31.82 -12.46
CA ASN A 211 1.49 33.17 -12.75
C ASN A 211 2.96 33.23 -13.20
N SER A 212 3.65 32.09 -13.39
CA SER A 212 5.02 32.09 -13.93
C SER A 212 5.28 30.86 -14.80
N PRO A 213 4.93 30.89 -16.11
CA PRO A 213 5.21 29.79 -17.04
C PRO A 213 6.72 29.43 -17.14
N GLN A 214 7.61 30.35 -16.77
CA GLN A 214 9.06 30.14 -16.72
C GLN A 214 9.52 29.27 -15.52
N LEU A 215 8.83 29.30 -14.38
CA LEU A 215 9.12 28.45 -13.20
C LEU A 215 8.56 27.04 -13.37
N LEU A 216 7.39 26.90 -13.99
CA LEU A 216 6.83 25.59 -14.33
C LEU A 216 7.71 24.83 -15.33
N ALA A 217 8.33 25.53 -16.29
CA ALA A 217 9.25 24.92 -17.24
C ALA A 217 10.54 24.44 -16.58
N SER A 218 11.12 25.22 -15.65
CA SER A 218 12.36 24.86 -14.94
C SER A 218 12.17 23.79 -13.85
N MET A 219 10.96 23.64 -13.30
CA MET A 219 10.63 22.68 -12.22
C MET A 219 9.76 21.50 -12.67
N SER A 220 9.56 21.33 -13.98
CA SER A 220 8.68 20.34 -14.60
C SER A 220 9.05 18.87 -14.33
N ASN A 221 10.19 18.57 -13.70
CA ASN A 221 10.56 17.22 -13.25
C ASN A 221 10.50 17.03 -11.72
N ASP A 222 10.18 18.06 -10.95
CA ASP A 222 10.08 17.94 -9.49
C ASP A 222 8.76 17.26 -9.10
N ARG A 223 8.85 16.04 -8.53
CA ARG A 223 7.69 15.23 -8.10
C ARG A 223 6.79 15.98 -7.13
N GLU A 224 7.37 16.87 -6.32
CA GLU A 224 6.63 17.66 -5.35
C GLU A 224 5.72 18.70 -6.02
N VAL A 225 6.19 19.33 -7.10
CA VAL A 225 5.41 20.32 -7.87
C VAL A 225 4.26 19.65 -8.61
N HIS A 226 4.49 18.46 -9.18
CA HIS A 226 3.44 17.65 -9.81
C HIS A 226 2.36 17.20 -8.84
N LEU A 227 2.74 16.80 -7.62
CA LEU A 227 1.74 16.46 -6.62
C LEU A 227 0.92 17.70 -6.23
N MET A 228 1.58 18.84 -6.03
CA MET A 228 0.91 20.07 -5.65
C MET A 228 -0.07 20.56 -6.73
N SER A 229 0.32 20.51 -8.01
CA SER A 229 -0.57 20.87 -9.12
C SER A 229 -1.82 19.98 -9.15
N LYS A 230 -1.63 18.67 -8.94
CA LYS A 230 -2.74 17.71 -8.86
C LYS A 230 -3.66 17.99 -7.66
N ILE A 231 -3.11 18.29 -6.49
CA ILE A 231 -3.90 18.67 -5.29
C ILE A 231 -4.66 19.97 -5.54
N HIS A 232 -4.03 20.94 -6.20
CA HIS A 232 -4.65 22.19 -6.57
C HIS A 232 -5.80 21.99 -7.57
N GLU A 233 -5.63 21.15 -8.61
CA GLU A 233 -6.72 20.78 -9.52
C GLU A 233 -7.87 20.09 -8.79
N GLN A 234 -7.55 19.22 -7.84
CA GLN A 234 -8.55 18.54 -7.02
C GLN A 234 -9.43 19.52 -6.25
N ARG A 235 -8.96 20.73 -5.87
CA ARG A 235 -9.78 21.71 -5.13
C ARG A 235 -11.09 22.08 -5.85
N PHE A 236 -11.09 22.01 -7.18
CA PHE A 236 -12.25 22.29 -8.03
C PHE A 236 -13.08 21.04 -8.32
N ASN A 237 -12.61 19.86 -7.90
CA ASN A 237 -13.32 18.62 -8.06
C ASN A 237 -14.42 18.52 -6.99
N ALA A 238 -15.67 18.51 -7.45
CA ALA A 238 -16.84 18.28 -6.61
C ALA A 238 -16.77 16.93 -5.85
N GLU A 239 -15.90 16.00 -6.23
CA GLU A 239 -15.69 14.75 -5.48
C GLU A 239 -15.05 14.94 -4.10
N ILE A 240 -14.36 16.06 -3.82
CA ILE A 240 -13.76 16.32 -2.49
C ILE A 240 -14.82 16.35 -1.38
N SER A 241 -15.97 16.94 -1.67
CA SER A 241 -17.07 17.08 -0.71
C SER A 241 -18.09 15.95 -0.80
N LYS A 242 -17.84 14.91 -1.62
CA LYS A 242 -18.77 13.78 -1.76
C LYS A 242 -18.53 12.73 -0.68
N THR A 243 -19.61 12.43 0.03
CA THR A 243 -19.74 11.23 0.86
C THR A 243 -20.39 10.13 0.05
N TYR A 244 -19.86 8.91 0.15
CA TYR A 244 -20.41 7.73 -0.48
C TYR A 244 -20.91 6.73 0.56
N THR A 245 -21.96 5.98 0.28
CA THR A 245 -22.45 4.94 1.20
C THR A 245 -22.20 3.56 0.60
N THR A 246 -21.71 2.63 1.40
CA THR A 246 -21.39 1.25 0.99
C THR A 246 -21.81 0.25 2.07
N GLN A 247 -21.97 -1.02 1.68
CA GLN A 247 -22.39 -2.09 2.59
C GLN A 247 -21.18 -2.76 3.26
N ILE A 248 -21.34 -3.13 4.52
CA ILE A 248 -20.44 -4.01 5.27
C ILE A 248 -20.84 -5.46 4.97
N VAL A 249 -19.84 -6.31 4.76
CA VAL A 249 -20.00 -7.76 4.52
C VAL A 249 -19.55 -8.56 5.74
N ASN A 250 -18.46 -8.14 6.37
CA ASN A 250 -17.96 -8.72 7.61
C ASN A 250 -17.07 -7.70 8.34
N ARG A 251 -16.92 -7.92 9.65
CA ARG A 251 -16.05 -7.12 10.53
C ARG A 251 -15.00 -8.00 11.21
N SER A 252 -13.86 -7.41 11.54
CA SER A 252 -12.88 -7.90 12.51
C SER A 252 -12.48 -6.78 13.46
N GLU A 253 -11.69 -7.10 14.48
CA GLU A 253 -11.17 -6.11 15.45
C GLU A 253 -10.41 -4.94 14.81
N LEU A 254 -9.81 -5.16 13.63
CA LEU A 254 -8.94 -4.18 12.96
C LEU A 254 -9.57 -3.55 11.71
N GLY A 255 -10.80 -3.92 11.35
CA GLY A 255 -11.52 -3.25 10.26
C GLY A 255 -12.60 -4.07 9.58
N PHE A 256 -12.99 -3.62 8.39
CA PHE A 256 -14.19 -4.09 7.70
C PHE A 256 -13.86 -4.67 6.32
N CYS A 257 -14.70 -5.60 5.89
CA CYS A 257 -14.87 -5.92 4.48
C CYS A 257 -16.10 -5.18 3.98
N LEU A 258 -15.93 -4.35 2.97
CA LEU A 258 -16.97 -3.54 2.36
C LEU A 258 -17.26 -4.04 0.94
N ARG A 259 -18.52 -3.92 0.51
CA ARG A 259 -18.96 -4.27 -0.84
C ARG A 259 -19.51 -3.06 -1.57
N TRP A 260 -18.90 -2.78 -2.71
CA TRP A 260 -19.31 -1.74 -3.64
C TRP A 260 -20.07 -2.33 -4.81
N GLN A 261 -21.30 -1.88 -5.06
CA GLN A 261 -22.15 -2.40 -6.14
C GLN A 261 -22.32 -1.44 -7.33
N ASN A 262 -22.16 -0.13 -7.10
CA ASN A 262 -22.37 0.89 -8.11
C ASN A 262 -21.11 1.12 -8.97
N HIS A 263 -21.17 2.06 -9.92
CA HIS A 263 -19.96 2.52 -10.61
C HIS A 263 -18.91 2.98 -9.57
N PRO A 264 -17.72 2.38 -9.52
CA PRO A 264 -16.72 2.73 -8.52
C PRO A 264 -16.16 4.14 -8.76
N PRO A 265 -15.99 4.97 -7.71
CA PRO A 265 -15.36 6.26 -7.84
C PRO A 265 -13.89 6.08 -8.25
N LYS A 266 -13.32 7.08 -8.92
CA LYS A 266 -11.93 7.00 -9.43
C LYS A 266 -10.90 6.72 -8.33
N HIS A 267 -11.22 7.06 -7.09
CA HIS A 267 -10.36 6.94 -5.92
C HIS A 267 -10.55 5.65 -5.12
N LEU A 268 -11.49 4.76 -5.50
CA LEU A 268 -11.59 3.42 -4.90
C LEU A 268 -10.43 2.56 -5.40
N ARG A 269 -9.30 2.59 -4.67
CA ARG A 269 -8.05 1.91 -5.04
C ARG A 269 -7.35 1.37 -3.81
N THR A 270 -6.63 0.26 -3.99
CA THR A 270 -5.77 -0.28 -2.94
C THR A 270 -4.70 0.72 -2.51
N GLY A 271 -4.43 0.80 -1.22
CA GLY A 271 -3.48 1.73 -0.61
C GLY A 271 -4.00 3.17 -0.49
N GLU A 272 -5.27 3.44 -0.81
CA GLU A 272 -5.85 4.76 -0.57
C GLU A 272 -6.20 4.94 0.92
N PHE A 273 -5.87 6.11 1.47
CA PHE A 273 -6.40 6.56 2.75
C PHE A 273 -7.83 7.06 2.58
N ILE A 274 -8.70 6.64 3.47
CA ILE A 274 -10.13 6.97 3.46
C ILE A 274 -10.59 7.37 4.86
N LEU A 275 -11.68 8.13 4.93
CA LEU A 275 -12.47 8.22 6.15
C LEU A 275 -13.66 7.29 6.04
N VAL A 276 -14.01 6.66 7.16
CA VAL A 276 -15.22 5.86 7.31
C VAL A 276 -16.01 6.31 8.52
N GLN A 277 -17.32 6.33 8.40
CA GLN A 277 -18.24 6.67 9.47
C GLN A 277 -19.43 5.72 9.39
N GLU A 278 -19.63 4.93 10.43
CA GLU A 278 -20.79 4.04 10.51
C GLU A 278 -22.05 4.87 10.76
N ILE A 279 -23.21 4.46 10.24
CA ILE A 279 -24.43 5.25 10.41
C ILE A 279 -24.78 5.46 11.89
N ASP A 280 -24.51 4.46 12.73
CA ASP A 280 -24.78 4.53 14.18
C ASP A 280 -23.69 5.29 14.96
N ASN A 281 -22.53 5.56 14.35
CA ASN A 281 -21.40 6.24 14.98
C ASN A 281 -21.02 7.51 14.22
N LYS A 282 -21.26 8.66 14.84
CA LYS A 282 -21.00 9.96 14.21
C LYS A 282 -19.52 10.27 14.01
N LEU A 283 -18.58 9.51 14.58
CA LEU A 283 -17.16 9.82 14.48
C LEU A 283 -16.53 9.26 13.20
N TRP A 284 -15.89 10.14 12.43
CA TRP A 284 -15.03 9.75 11.33
C TRP A 284 -13.81 8.98 11.85
N THR A 285 -13.58 7.81 11.29
CA THR A 285 -12.42 6.97 11.55
C THR A 285 -11.56 6.87 10.31
N GLY A 286 -10.26 7.09 10.44
CA GLY A 286 -9.31 7.00 9.34
C GLY A 286 -9.01 5.54 9.07
N ALA A 287 -8.98 5.15 7.80
CA ALA A 287 -8.73 3.79 7.38
C ALA A 287 -7.91 3.72 6.10
N LEU A 288 -7.38 2.52 5.82
CA LEU A 288 -6.66 2.23 4.58
C LEU A 288 -7.28 1.07 3.84
N ILE A 289 -7.44 1.22 2.53
CA ILE A 289 -7.83 0.10 1.66
C ILE A 289 -6.64 -0.85 1.53
N ARG A 290 -6.73 -2.03 2.13
CA ARG A 290 -5.64 -3.03 2.14
C ARG A 290 -5.68 -3.96 0.95
N TRP A 291 -6.86 -4.25 0.43
CA TRP A 291 -7.02 -5.11 -0.72
C TRP A 291 -8.34 -4.86 -1.44
N MET A 292 -8.39 -5.24 -2.71
CA MET A 292 -9.63 -5.23 -3.49
C MET A 292 -9.79 -6.55 -4.26
N LYS A 293 -11.04 -6.97 -4.43
CA LYS A 293 -11.44 -8.17 -5.16
C LYS A 293 -12.67 -7.84 -5.99
N HIS A 294 -12.56 -8.03 -7.29
CA HIS A 294 -13.72 -7.98 -8.19
C HIS A 294 -14.47 -9.30 -8.12
N ASN A 295 -15.79 -9.23 -8.01
CA ASN A 295 -16.69 -10.36 -8.00
C ASN A 295 -17.35 -10.54 -9.38
N GLN A 296 -17.99 -11.70 -9.57
CA GLN A 296 -18.63 -12.07 -10.85
C GLN A 296 -19.86 -11.21 -11.18
N ASP A 297 -20.53 -10.68 -10.15
CA ASP A 297 -21.68 -9.79 -10.23
C ASP A 297 -21.30 -8.32 -10.50
N GLN A 298 -20.05 -8.07 -10.93
CA GLN A 298 -19.46 -6.74 -11.11
C GLN A 298 -19.30 -5.93 -9.82
N SER A 299 -19.67 -6.48 -8.65
CA SER A 299 -19.38 -5.84 -7.37
C SER A 299 -17.89 -5.91 -7.03
N ILE A 300 -17.45 -5.00 -6.18
CA ILE A 300 -16.08 -4.95 -5.68
C ILE A 300 -16.11 -5.11 -4.18
N ASP A 301 -15.51 -6.19 -3.69
CA ASP A 301 -15.21 -6.34 -2.28
C ASP A 301 -13.86 -5.73 -1.99
N PHE A 302 -13.76 -4.93 -0.94
CA PHE A 302 -12.50 -4.36 -0.51
C PHE A 302 -12.40 -4.39 1.00
N GLY A 303 -11.20 -4.71 1.49
CA GLY A 303 -10.91 -4.74 2.91
C GLY A 303 -10.24 -3.45 3.35
N ILE A 304 -10.71 -2.91 4.46
CA ILE A 304 -10.14 -1.72 5.07
C ILE A 304 -9.52 -2.09 6.42
N GLU A 305 -8.44 -1.39 6.77
CA GLU A 305 -7.84 -1.43 8.11
C GLU A 305 -8.08 -0.08 8.78
N LEU A 306 -8.71 -0.11 9.96
CA LEU A 306 -8.96 1.07 10.77
C LEU A 306 -7.66 1.51 11.44
N LEU A 307 -7.37 2.81 11.39
CA LEU A 307 -6.14 3.40 11.95
C LEU A 307 -6.40 4.13 13.27
N SER A 308 -7.28 5.13 13.26
CA SER A 308 -7.69 5.88 14.45
C SER A 308 -8.91 6.75 14.15
N ALA A 309 -9.73 7.01 15.17
CA ALA A 309 -10.76 8.05 15.14
C ALA A 309 -10.25 9.39 15.72
N LYS A 310 -9.14 9.36 16.47
CA LYS A 310 -8.49 10.56 17.00
C LYS A 310 -7.57 11.12 15.92
N MET A 311 -8.06 12.10 15.16
CA MET A 311 -7.35 12.65 14.01
C MET A 311 -7.60 14.14 13.84
N CYS A 312 -6.60 14.87 13.35
CA CYS A 312 -6.69 16.29 13.06
C CYS A 312 -6.07 16.63 11.70
N PRO A 313 -6.65 17.59 10.95
CA PRO A 313 -6.06 18.08 9.71
C PRO A 313 -4.87 19.00 10.03
N VAL A 314 -3.76 18.81 9.30
CA VAL A 314 -2.54 19.60 9.44
C VAL A 314 -1.91 19.83 8.07
N ALA A 315 -1.03 20.80 7.97
CA ALA A 315 -0.24 21.05 6.76
C ALA A 315 1.23 20.74 7.01
N ILE A 316 1.92 20.25 6.00
CA ILE A 316 3.36 20.00 6.05
C ILE A 316 4.07 20.56 4.82
N TYR A 317 5.34 20.91 4.96
CA TYR A 317 6.21 21.15 3.81
C TYR A 317 7.65 20.71 4.12
N ALA A 318 8.40 20.40 3.06
CA ALA A 318 9.82 20.14 3.14
C ALA A 318 10.59 21.46 2.93
N PRO A 319 11.38 21.94 3.90
CA PRO A 319 12.17 23.15 3.73
C PRO A 319 13.22 22.97 2.63
N LYS A 320 13.21 23.85 1.62
CA LYS A 320 14.20 23.89 0.54
C LYS A 320 14.92 25.25 0.55
N GLN A 321 16.22 25.25 0.29
CA GLN A 321 17.00 26.49 0.22
C GLN A 321 16.55 27.32 -0.98
N ASN A 322 16.24 28.60 -0.77
CA ASN A 322 15.88 29.58 -1.80
C ASN A 322 14.61 29.28 -2.62
N SER A 323 13.64 28.56 -2.07
CA SER A 323 12.31 28.38 -2.69
C SER A 323 11.18 28.66 -1.71
N ASN A 324 10.02 29.07 -2.24
CA ASN A 324 8.80 29.21 -1.45
C ASN A 324 8.35 27.85 -0.90
N PRO A 325 7.75 27.81 0.30
CA PRO A 325 7.26 26.57 0.90
C PRO A 325 6.08 26.01 0.08
N ILE A 326 6.16 24.72 -0.27
CA ILE A 326 5.08 23.99 -0.92
C ILE A 326 4.34 23.19 0.16
N PHE A 327 3.19 23.70 0.58
CA PHE A 327 2.37 23.04 1.60
C PHE A 327 1.57 21.89 1.02
N HIS A 328 1.54 20.76 1.73
CA HIS A 328 0.74 19.58 1.43
C HIS A 328 -0.23 19.29 2.58
N PRO A 329 -1.46 18.84 2.28
CA PRO A 329 -2.40 18.38 3.29
C PRO A 329 -1.90 17.09 3.93
N ALA A 330 -2.00 17.01 5.25
CA ALA A 330 -1.64 15.86 6.04
C ALA A 330 -2.66 15.65 7.17
N ILE A 331 -2.61 14.46 7.76
CA ILE A 331 -3.51 14.10 8.87
C ILE A 331 -2.66 13.62 10.03
N LEU A 332 -2.79 14.30 11.16
CA LEU A 332 -2.18 13.91 12.42
C LEU A 332 -3.08 12.89 13.10
N LEU A 333 -2.54 11.73 13.44
CA LEU A 333 -3.25 10.64 14.10
C LEU A 333 -2.68 10.45 15.51
N LEU A 334 -3.56 10.19 16.49
CA LEU A 334 -3.17 9.71 17.80
C LEU A 334 -3.58 8.24 17.95
N ASN A 335 -2.64 7.36 18.30
CA ASN A 335 -2.93 5.94 18.53
C ASN A 335 -3.45 5.70 19.97
N GLN A 336 -3.79 4.45 20.29
CA GLN A 336 -4.27 4.08 21.63
C GLN A 336 -3.20 4.20 22.73
N ALA A 337 -1.92 4.29 22.36
CA ALA A 337 -0.79 4.47 23.27
C ALA A 337 -0.37 5.95 23.39
N ASP A 338 -1.25 6.88 22.96
CA ASP A 338 -1.03 8.33 22.94
C ASP A 338 0.27 8.76 22.21
N GLN A 339 0.62 8.04 21.14
CA GLN A 339 1.71 8.41 20.24
C GLN A 339 1.17 8.98 18.93
N TYR A 340 1.74 10.11 18.52
CA TYR A 340 1.41 10.77 17.27
C TYR A 340 2.05 10.07 16.07
N SER A 341 1.35 10.10 14.95
CA SER A 341 1.87 9.73 13.64
C SER A 341 1.21 10.58 12.55
N LEU A 342 1.86 10.70 11.40
CA LEU A 342 1.38 11.52 10.30
C LEU A 342 1.03 10.66 9.08
N ILE A 343 -0.13 10.92 8.48
CA ILE A 343 -0.49 10.48 7.13
C ILE A 343 -0.12 11.58 6.16
N LEU A 344 0.77 11.27 5.24
CA LEU A 344 1.30 12.16 4.21
C LEU A 344 0.90 11.67 2.81
N PRO A 345 0.73 12.58 1.83
CA PRO A 345 0.44 12.20 0.46
C PRO A 345 1.70 11.70 -0.23
N GLY A 346 1.61 10.51 -0.83
CA GLY A 346 2.64 9.90 -1.67
C GLY A 346 3.97 9.57 -0.99
N ALA A 347 4.32 8.28 -0.89
CA ALA A 347 5.63 7.81 -0.43
C ALA A 347 6.83 8.17 -1.36
N GLN A 348 6.59 8.95 -2.42
CA GLN A 348 7.60 9.34 -3.42
C GLN A 348 8.24 10.72 -3.14
N ILE A 349 7.69 11.47 -2.19
CA ILE A 349 8.12 12.84 -1.83
C ILE A 349 8.64 12.85 -0.39
N PHE A 350 7.93 12.16 0.49
CA PHE A 350 8.27 12.05 1.90
C PHE A 350 8.91 10.71 2.22
N HIS A 351 10.06 10.76 2.89
CA HIS A 351 10.87 9.60 3.20
C HIS A 351 11.34 9.62 4.65
N GLU A 352 11.80 8.47 5.14
CA GLU A 352 12.43 8.37 6.45
C GLU A 352 13.67 9.26 6.54
N ASN A 353 14.01 9.71 7.75
CA ASN A 353 15.14 10.59 8.06
C ASN A 353 15.07 11.98 7.41
N GLN A 354 13.86 12.51 7.22
CA GLN A 354 13.62 13.81 6.60
C GLN A 354 13.13 14.84 7.63
N ASN A 355 13.72 16.04 7.60
CA ASN A 355 13.22 17.18 8.35
C ASN A 355 12.06 17.83 7.60
N LEU A 356 10.92 17.99 8.28
CA LEU A 356 9.75 18.68 7.76
C LEU A 356 9.32 19.79 8.71
N SER A 357 8.53 20.73 8.19
CA SER A 357 7.80 21.67 9.03
C SER A 357 6.33 21.29 9.07
N LEU A 358 5.78 21.18 10.28
CA LEU A 358 4.39 20.87 10.57
C LEU A 358 3.68 22.16 10.98
N ARG A 359 2.65 22.53 10.22
CA ARG A 359 1.79 23.67 10.47
C ARG A 359 0.40 23.22 10.91
N PHE A 360 -0.09 23.82 11.98
CA PHE A 360 -1.43 23.59 12.51
C PHE A 360 -2.00 24.92 13.01
N GLY A 361 -3.16 25.31 12.47
CA GLY A 361 -3.65 26.68 12.59
C GLY A 361 -2.60 27.68 12.10
N ASN A 362 -2.22 28.61 12.98
CA ASN A 362 -1.21 29.63 12.69
C ASN A 362 0.19 29.27 13.22
N LEU A 363 0.33 28.15 13.91
CA LEU A 363 1.58 27.71 14.53
C LEU A 363 2.35 26.78 13.61
N GLU A 364 3.66 26.76 13.78
CA GLU A 364 4.57 25.97 12.99
C GLU A 364 5.68 25.39 13.86
N ILE A 365 5.93 24.09 13.71
CA ILE A 365 6.92 23.34 14.48
C ILE A 365 7.74 22.45 13.55
N LYS A 366 9.02 22.27 13.86
CA LYS A 366 9.89 21.40 13.06
C LYS A 366 9.84 19.97 13.59
N ILE A 367 9.72 19.02 12.68
CA ILE A 367 9.65 17.59 12.97
C ILE A 367 10.68 16.82 12.14
N PHE A 368 11.05 15.65 12.62
CA PHE A 368 11.91 14.70 11.94
C PHE A 368 11.13 13.40 11.70
N LEU A 369 10.98 12.99 10.44
CA LEU A 369 10.34 11.72 10.10
C LEU A 369 11.28 10.56 10.44
N GLU A 370 10.85 9.67 11.33
CA GLU A 370 11.69 8.55 11.76
C GLU A 370 11.44 7.31 10.92
N LYS A 371 10.27 6.68 11.08
CA LYS A 371 9.98 5.37 10.51
C LYS A 371 8.66 5.38 9.73
N GLY A 372 8.72 4.85 8.51
CA GLY A 372 7.57 4.50 7.69
C GLY A 372 6.85 3.30 8.28
N ILE A 373 5.71 3.55 8.91
CA ILE A 373 4.82 2.52 9.44
C ILE A 373 4.03 1.88 8.29
N ILE A 374 3.57 2.71 7.35
CA ILE A 374 2.80 2.27 6.19
C ILE A 374 3.30 3.03 4.97
N LEU A 375 3.64 2.31 3.90
CA LEU A 375 4.04 2.89 2.63
C LEU A 375 3.14 2.34 1.53
N THR A 376 2.46 3.24 0.82
CA THR A 376 1.63 2.92 -0.34
C THR A 376 1.91 3.93 -1.45
N GLN A 377 1.39 3.68 -2.65
CA GLN A 377 1.52 4.65 -3.74
C GLN A 377 0.75 5.96 -3.50
N SER A 378 -0.37 5.97 -2.76
CA SER A 378 -1.16 7.19 -2.55
C SER A 378 -0.82 7.93 -1.25
N CYS A 379 -0.41 7.20 -0.22
CA CYS A 379 -0.11 7.78 1.08
C CYS A 379 0.97 7.01 1.82
N ALA A 380 1.58 7.68 2.78
CA ALA A 380 2.52 7.09 3.72
C ALA A 380 2.18 7.50 5.15
N ARG A 381 2.34 6.58 6.10
CA ARG A 381 2.22 6.84 7.53
C ARG A 381 3.60 6.80 8.17
N PHE A 382 3.98 7.88 8.86
CA PHE A 382 5.27 7.96 9.55
C PHE A 382 5.10 8.19 11.05
N SER A 383 5.98 7.59 11.85
CA SER A 383 6.31 8.16 13.17
C SER A 383 7.23 9.36 12.98
N PHE A 384 7.16 10.31 13.90
CA PHE A 384 8.01 11.48 13.85
C PHE A 384 8.41 11.93 15.24
N ASP A 385 9.55 12.60 15.28
CA ASP A 385 10.10 13.23 16.48
C ASP A 385 10.01 14.75 16.37
N LEU A 386 9.79 15.40 17.51
CA LEU A 386 9.80 16.86 17.61
C LEU A 386 11.22 17.36 17.81
N LEU A 387 11.67 18.23 16.91
CA LEU A 387 12.97 18.88 17.06
C LEU A 387 12.98 19.87 18.25
N GLU A 388 11.81 20.41 18.60
CA GLU A 388 11.62 21.28 19.75
C GLU A 388 10.59 20.69 20.74
N ARG A 389 11.05 19.87 21.69
CA ARG A 389 10.18 19.19 22.66
C ARG A 389 9.32 20.14 23.52
N SER A 390 9.76 21.39 23.71
CA SER A 390 8.99 22.42 24.42
C SER A 390 7.64 22.73 23.75
N LYS A 391 7.53 22.50 22.44
CA LYS A 391 6.33 22.76 21.64
C LYS A 391 5.32 21.61 21.64
N GLN A 392 5.62 20.47 22.28
CA GLN A 392 4.69 19.34 22.44
C GLN A 392 3.35 19.79 23.03
N LYS A 393 3.38 20.62 24.08
CA LYS A 393 2.16 21.12 24.74
C LYS A 393 1.24 21.90 23.79
N LEU A 394 1.81 22.61 22.82
CA LEU A 394 1.03 23.37 21.83
C LEU A 394 0.34 22.43 20.85
N LEU A 395 1.01 21.33 20.47
CA LEU A 395 0.44 20.30 19.61
C LEU A 395 -0.71 19.59 20.32
N ASP A 396 -0.51 19.21 21.58
CA ASP A 396 -1.54 18.53 22.39
C ASP A 396 -2.78 19.43 22.57
N GLN A 397 -2.58 20.70 22.94
CA GLN A 397 -3.67 21.67 23.07
C GLN A 397 -4.44 21.87 21.77
N TYR A 398 -3.73 21.96 20.63
CA TYR A 398 -4.39 22.06 19.34
C TYR A 398 -5.21 20.80 19.02
N PHE A 399 -4.63 19.62 19.28
CA PHE A 399 -5.28 18.34 19.01
C PHE A 399 -6.56 18.18 19.84
N GLU A 400 -6.51 18.48 21.14
CA GLU A 400 -7.68 18.44 22.03
C GLU A 400 -8.79 19.39 21.54
N GLN A 401 -8.45 20.63 21.19
CA GLN A 401 -9.43 21.61 20.67
C GLN A 401 -10.12 21.14 19.39
N GLN A 402 -9.37 20.52 18.46
CA GLN A 402 -9.95 19.96 17.24
C GLN A 402 -10.86 18.78 17.54
N MET A 403 -10.46 17.88 18.44
CA MET A 403 -11.29 16.73 18.83
C MET A 403 -12.62 17.16 19.45
N ASP A 404 -12.62 18.17 20.33
CA ASP A 404 -13.84 18.71 20.94
C ASP A 404 -14.77 19.35 19.90
N THR A 405 -14.18 20.07 18.92
CA THR A 405 -14.93 20.69 17.82
C THR A 405 -15.58 19.65 16.92
N THR A 406 -14.92 18.51 16.73
CA THR A 406 -15.41 17.43 15.85
C THR A 406 -16.49 16.59 16.56
N ALA A 407 -16.37 16.40 17.88
CA ALA A 407 -17.33 15.63 18.69
C ALA A 407 -18.67 16.34 18.90
N THR A 408 -18.70 17.67 18.80
CA THR A 408 -19.89 18.51 19.03
C THR A 408 -20.73 18.76 17.78
N GLN A 409 -20.34 18.21 16.63
CA GLN A 409 -21.04 18.44 15.36
C GLN A 409 -22.01 17.33 15.01
N ASP A 410 -23.29 17.69 14.92
CA ASP A 410 -24.32 16.94 14.21
C ASP A 410 -24.24 17.30 12.72
N PHE A 411 -23.80 16.37 11.89
CA PHE A 411 -23.90 16.46 10.42
C PHE A 411 -25.15 15.74 9.93
#